data_AF-A0A5S5B2Y4-F1
#
_entry.id   AF-A0A5S5B2Y4-F1
#
_cell.length_a   1.000
_cell.length_b   1.000
_cell.length_c   1.000
_cell.angle_alpha   90.00
_cell.angle_beta   90.00
_cell.angle_gamma   90.00
#
_symmetry.space_group_name_H-M   'P 1'
#
loop_
_entity.id
_entity.type
_entity.pdbx_description
1 polymer ?
#
loop_
_entity_poly.entity_id
_entity_poly.type
_entity_poly.pdbx_seq_one_letter_code
_entity_poly.pdbx_strand_id
1 'polypeptide(L)'
;MTKAVKPDAEEPYFEAPAHIPSGSNHQIPHSHRLIYRDHDVIVHLTGYEYETFGETLWAVGAEVVKDLEIVVPVSVDQTQHFSSYDEALAHGTELGKRLVDEL
;
A
#
# COMPACT_ATOMS: atom_id res chain seq x y z
N MET A 1 -29.62 -14.77 -8.16
CA MET A 1 -28.67 -14.17 -7.21
C MET A 1 -27.63 -13.44 -8.02
N THR A 2 -27.70 -12.11 -8.06
CA THR A 2 -26.66 -11.28 -8.68
C THR A 2 -25.45 -11.33 -7.78
N LYS A 3 -24.34 -11.92 -8.26
CA LYS A 3 -23.03 -11.73 -7.60
C LYS A 3 -22.86 -10.22 -7.46
N ALA A 4 -22.63 -9.75 -6.23
CA ALA A 4 -22.24 -8.37 -6.01
C ALA A 4 -21.03 -8.13 -6.92
N VAL A 5 -21.20 -7.27 -7.92
CA VAL A 5 -20.09 -6.80 -8.74
C VAL A 5 -19.27 -5.96 -7.78
N LYS A 6 -18.17 -6.53 -7.25
CA LYS A 6 -17.16 -5.71 -6.59
C LYS A 6 -16.74 -4.70 -7.66
N PRO A 7 -16.83 -3.38 -7.39
CA PRO A 7 -16.38 -2.37 -8.35
C PRO A 7 -14.97 -2.76 -8.79
N ASP A 8 -14.68 -2.63 -10.09
CA ASP A 8 -13.35 -2.90 -10.62
C ASP A 8 -12.35 -2.21 -9.69
N ALA A 9 -11.63 -3.04 -8.93
CA ALA A 9 -10.73 -2.56 -7.90
C ALA A 9 -9.71 -1.65 -8.58
N GLU A 10 -9.30 -0.57 -7.91
CA GLU A 10 -8.15 0.21 -8.37
C GLU A 10 -7.00 -0.77 -8.72
N GLU A 11 -6.23 -0.50 -9.76
CA GLU A 11 -5.03 -1.31 -9.95
C GLU A 11 -4.06 -1.02 -8.80
N PRO A 12 -3.37 -2.03 -8.25
CA PRO A 12 -2.31 -1.77 -7.28
C PRO A 12 -1.28 -0.79 -7.85
N TYR A 13 -0.86 0.18 -7.04
CA TYR A 13 0.12 1.19 -7.42
C TYR A 13 1.54 0.62 -7.58
N PHE A 14 1.75 -0.64 -7.18
CA PHE A 14 3.00 -1.36 -7.31
C PHE A 14 2.78 -2.86 -7.52
N GLU A 15 3.75 -3.51 -8.16
CA GLU A 15 3.75 -4.97 -8.32
C GLU A 15 3.91 -5.68 -6.97
N ALA A 16 3.30 -6.86 -6.81
CA ALA A 16 3.40 -7.65 -5.59
C ALA A 16 4.87 -7.89 -5.20
N PRO A 17 5.31 -7.44 -4.00
CA PRO A 17 6.65 -7.67 -3.52
C PRO A 17 6.99 -9.16 -3.41
N ALA A 18 8.28 -9.51 -3.50
CA ALA A 18 8.72 -10.90 -3.50
C ALA A 18 8.38 -11.69 -2.21
N HIS A 19 8.18 -11.00 -1.09
CA HIS A 19 7.79 -11.61 0.18
C HIS A 19 6.27 -11.87 0.29
N ILE A 20 5.46 -11.37 -0.66
CA ILE A 20 4.04 -11.69 -0.79
C ILE A 20 3.94 -13.04 -1.53
N PRO A 21 3.35 -14.07 -0.92
CA PRO A 21 3.17 -15.36 -1.58
C PRO A 21 2.40 -15.23 -2.90
N SER A 22 2.80 -15.96 -3.93
CA SER A 22 2.00 -16.04 -5.15
C SER A 22 0.63 -16.68 -4.90
N GLY A 23 -0.37 -16.36 -5.73
CA GLY A 23 -1.66 -17.07 -5.73
C GLY A 23 -2.75 -16.45 -4.87
N SER A 24 -2.65 -15.15 -4.55
CA SER A 24 -3.75 -14.40 -3.94
C SER A 24 -5.02 -14.54 -4.77
N ASN A 25 -6.15 -14.80 -4.12
CA ASN A 25 -7.46 -14.90 -4.76
C ASN A 25 -7.97 -13.53 -5.22
N HIS A 26 -7.62 -12.48 -4.47
CA HIS A 26 -8.10 -11.13 -4.68
C HIS A 26 -7.08 -10.11 -4.15
N GLN A 27 -7.04 -8.94 -4.77
CA GLN A 27 -6.22 -7.81 -4.36
C GLN A 27 -7.13 -6.65 -3.96
N ILE A 28 -6.77 -6.00 -2.86
CA ILE A 28 -7.53 -4.89 -2.27
C ILE A 28 -6.59 -3.68 -2.15
N PRO A 29 -6.56 -2.81 -3.16
CA PRO A 29 -5.78 -1.57 -3.13
C PRO A 29 -6.42 -0.56 -2.17
N HIS A 30 -5.59 0.18 -1.46
CA HIS A 30 -5.98 1.36 -0.68
C HIS A 30 -4.89 2.41 -0.73
N SER A 31 -5.27 3.69 -0.61
CA SER A 31 -4.31 4.78 -0.43
C SER A 31 -4.70 5.65 0.75
N HIS A 32 -3.71 6.09 1.52
CA HIS A 32 -3.88 7.00 2.65
C HIS A 32 -2.96 8.20 2.50
N ARG A 33 -3.54 9.40 2.51
CA ARG A 33 -2.79 10.65 2.44
C ARG A 33 -2.60 11.24 3.84
N LEU A 34 -1.38 11.66 4.14
CA LEU A 34 -1.07 12.54 5.27
C LEU A 34 -0.18 13.71 4.83
N ILE A 35 -0.16 14.78 5.61
CA ILE A 35 0.75 15.91 5.40
C ILE A 35 1.88 15.82 6.43
N TYR A 36 3.14 15.89 5.96
CA TYR A 36 4.32 15.92 6.83
C TYR A 36 5.35 16.92 6.29
N ARG A 37 5.77 17.89 7.13
CA ARG A 37 6.71 18.96 6.77
C ARG A 37 6.39 19.63 5.42
N ASP A 38 5.12 20.02 5.25
CA ASP A 38 4.62 20.68 4.03
C ASP A 38 4.69 19.84 2.74
N HIS A 39 4.88 18.53 2.87
CA HIS A 39 4.78 17.55 1.78
C HIS A 39 3.54 16.68 1.98
N ASP A 40 2.91 16.30 0.88
CA ASP A 40 1.92 15.24 0.86
C ASP A 40 2.63 13.89 0.79
N VAL A 41 2.37 13.03 1.77
CA VAL A 41 2.80 11.64 1.76
C VAL A 41 1.58 10.79 1.44
N ILE A 42 1.67 9.99 0.39
CA ILE A 42 0.62 9.05 0.00
C ILE A 42 1.15 7.65 0.25
N VAL A 43 0.52 6.96 1.20
CA VAL A 43 0.79 5.57 1.55
C VAL A 43 -0.12 4.69 0.72
N HIS A 44 0.47 3.86 -0.13
CA HIS A 44 -0.24 2.85 -0.91
C HIS A 44 -0.18 1.51 -0.19
N LEU A 45 -1.34 0.89 0.01
CA LEU A 45 -1.47 -0.43 0.60
C LEU A 45 -2.11 -1.35 -0.41
N THR A 46 -1.68 -2.60 -0.46
CA THR A 46 -2.38 -3.64 -1.22
C THR A 46 -2.54 -4.87 -0.34
N GLY A 47 -3.79 -5.21 -0.03
CA GLY A 47 -4.16 -6.43 0.65
C GLY A 47 -4.28 -7.58 -0.34
N TYR A 48 -3.60 -8.68 -0.09
CA TYR A 48 -3.64 -9.92 -0.86
C TYR A 48 -4.45 -10.95 -0.06
N GLU A 49 -5.69 -11.22 -0.48
CA GLU A 49 -6.56 -12.19 0.17
C GLU A 49 -6.23 -13.62 -0.26
N TYR A 50 -6.11 -14.52 0.72
CA TYR A 50 -5.93 -15.95 0.49
C TYR A 50 -7.07 -16.73 1.14
N GLU A 51 -8.03 -17.18 0.34
CA GLU A 51 -9.16 -17.98 0.80
C GLU A 51 -8.70 -19.29 1.47
N THR A 52 -7.56 -19.85 1.01
CA THR A 52 -6.98 -21.07 1.57
C THR A 52 -6.53 -20.92 3.02
N PHE A 53 -6.13 -19.71 3.41
CA PHE A 53 -5.64 -19.41 4.75
C PHE A 53 -6.67 -18.64 5.57
N GLY A 54 -7.71 -18.10 4.93
CA GLY A 54 -8.68 -17.23 5.58
C GLY A 54 -8.06 -15.93 6.07
N GLU A 55 -6.98 -15.47 5.43
CA GLU A 55 -6.19 -14.31 5.85
C GLU A 55 -5.92 -13.36 4.68
N THR A 56 -5.64 -12.10 5.02
CA THR A 56 -5.22 -11.05 4.09
C THR A 56 -3.84 -10.57 4.50
N LEU A 57 -2.87 -10.67 3.59
CA LEU A 57 -1.53 -10.15 3.81
C LEU A 57 -1.38 -8.80 3.12
N TRP A 58 -0.80 -7.83 3.81
CA TRP A 58 -0.71 -6.46 3.33
C TRP A 58 0.72 -6.13 2.93
N ALA A 59 0.88 -5.59 1.73
CA ALA A 59 2.11 -4.90 1.29
C ALA A 59 1.89 -3.39 1.32
N VAL A 60 2.99 -2.63 1.43
CA VAL A 60 2.94 -1.18 1.54
C VAL A 60 4.04 -0.51 0.74
N GLY A 61 3.73 0.65 0.19
CA GLY A 61 4.70 1.62 -0.32
C GLY A 61 4.27 3.04 0.00
N ALA A 62 5.18 3.99 -0.15
CA ALA A 62 4.88 5.40 0.02
C ALA A 62 5.50 6.25 -1.08
N GLU A 63 4.76 7.25 -1.56
CA GLU A 63 5.25 8.31 -2.44
C GLU A 63 5.16 9.67 -1.72
N VAL A 64 5.98 10.61 -2.19
CA VAL A 64 5.98 11.99 -1.69
C VAL A 64 5.65 12.93 -2.83
N VAL A 65 4.67 13.80 -2.59
CA VAL A 65 4.16 14.80 -3.53
C VAL A 65 4.32 16.20 -2.94
N LYS A 66 4.73 17.15 -3.77
CA LYS A 66 4.76 18.58 -3.44
C LYS A 66 4.23 19.37 -4.62
N ASP A 67 3.34 20.31 -4.37
CA ASP A 67 2.80 21.22 -5.39
C ASP A 67 2.24 20.49 -6.64
N LEU A 68 1.57 19.35 -6.42
CA LEU A 68 1.00 18.45 -7.44
C LEU A 68 2.04 17.68 -8.27
N GLU A 69 3.32 17.69 -7.87
CA GLU A 69 4.40 16.94 -8.50
C GLU A 69 4.91 15.82 -7.57
N ILE A 70 5.15 14.64 -8.15
CA ILE A 70 5.80 13.53 -7.44
C ILE A 70 7.29 13.88 -7.29
N VAL A 71 7.72 14.15 -6.05
CA VAL A 71 9.12 14.44 -5.73
C VAL A 71 9.91 13.20 -5.33
N VAL A 72 9.21 12.20 -4.75
CA VAL A 72 9.75 10.84 -4.53
C VAL A 72 8.73 9.85 -5.08
N PRO A 73 9.07 9.03 -6.09
CA PRO A 73 8.17 7.99 -6.59
C PRO A 73 7.92 6.92 -5.52
N VAL A 74 6.89 6.10 -5.73
CA VAL A 74 6.51 5.03 -4.79
C VAL A 74 7.72 4.17 -4.42
N SER A 75 8.09 4.22 -3.14
CA SER A 75 9.08 3.35 -2.52
C SER A 75 8.33 2.25 -1.77
N VAL A 76 8.46 1.02 -2.24
CA VAL A 76 7.75 -0.15 -1.69
C VAL A 76 8.61 -0.81 -0.63
N ASP A 77 8.03 -1.16 0.53
CA ASP A 77 8.70 -2.03 1.49
C ASP A 77 8.83 -3.42 0.87
N GLN A 78 10.06 -3.87 0.64
CA GLN A 78 10.36 -5.17 0.06
C GLN A 78 10.64 -6.25 1.11
N THR A 79 10.60 -5.92 2.40
CA THR A 79 11.18 -6.77 3.45
C THR A 79 10.16 -7.62 4.21
N GLN A 80 8.92 -7.17 4.33
CA GLN A 80 7.89 -7.85 5.12
C GLN A 80 6.47 -7.54 4.62
N HIS A 81 5.56 -8.47 4.89
CA HIS A 81 4.12 -8.24 4.81
C HIS A 81 3.53 -8.11 6.20
N PHE A 82 2.34 -7.52 6.28
CA PHE A 82 1.62 -7.31 7.54
C PHE A 82 0.33 -8.13 7.56
N SER A 83 -0.07 -8.59 8.73
CA SER A 83 -1.32 -9.35 8.91
C SER A 83 -2.54 -8.45 9.11
N SER A 84 -2.34 -7.14 9.26
CA SER A 84 -3.41 -6.17 9.44
C SER A 84 -3.19 -4.89 8.64
N TYR A 85 -4.29 -4.26 8.24
CA TYR A 85 -4.30 -2.97 7.56
C TYR A 85 -3.67 -1.88 8.43
N ASP A 86 -4.01 -1.84 9.73
CA ASP A 86 -3.53 -0.78 10.64
C ASP A 86 -2.01 -0.84 10.84
N GLU A 87 -1.42 -2.03 10.96
CA GLU A 87 0.03 -2.20 11.06
C GLU A 87 0.72 -1.78 9.76
N ALA A 88 0.19 -2.19 8.61
CA ALA A 88 0.72 -1.79 7.31
C ALA A 88 0.65 -0.27 7.12
N LEU A 89 -0.46 0.37 7.54
CA LEU A 89 -0.65 1.81 7.46
C LEU A 89 0.32 2.57 8.37
N ALA A 90 0.49 2.10 9.61
CA ALA A 90 1.46 2.68 10.54
C ALA A 90 2.88 2.58 9.98
N HIS A 91 3.26 1.42 9.44
CA HIS A 91 4.58 1.23 8.81
C HIS A 91 4.77 2.13 7.58
N GLY A 92 3.79 2.17 6.68
CA GLY A 92 3.83 3.02 5.48
C GLY A 92 3.90 4.50 5.81
N THR A 93 3.25 4.92 6.90
CA THR A 93 3.33 6.30 7.41
C THR A 93 4.75 6.64 7.86
N GLU A 94 5.40 5.77 8.61
CA GLU A 94 6.79 5.98 9.05
C GLU A 94 7.78 5.92 7.88
N LEU A 95 7.56 5.01 6.92
CA LEU A 95 8.29 4.96 5.66
C LEU A 95 8.21 6.30 4.92
N GLY A 96 7.00 6.81 4.71
CA GLY A 96 6.79 8.07 3.99
C GLY A 96 7.36 9.30 4.70
N LYS A 97 7.25 9.38 6.04
CA LYS A 97 7.92 10.44 6.82
C LYS A 97 9.43 10.39 6.65
N ARG A 98 10.03 9.20 6.69
CA ARG A 98 11.46 9.03 6.47
C ARG A 98 11.88 9.49 5.08
N LEU A 99 11.10 9.19 4.03
CA LEU A 99 11.39 9.67 2.67
C LEU A 99 11.43 11.20 2.63
N VAL A 100 10.50 11.88 3.31
CA VAL A 100 10.50 13.34 3.43
C VAL A 100 11.70 13.85 4.23
N ASP A 101 12.13 13.14 5.27
CA ASP A 101 13.31 13.50 6.07
C ASP A 101 14.64 13.35 5.30
N GLU A 102 14.65 12.56 4.23
CA GLU A 102 15.81 12.30 3.36
C GLU A 102 15.87 13.22 2.11
N LEU A 103 14.86 14.09 1.90
CA LEU A 103 14.83 15.13 0.86
C LEU A 103 15.74 16.32 1.19
#